data_AF-A0A373DE14-F1
#
_entry.id   AF-A0A373DE14-F1
#
_cell.length_a   1.000
_cell.length_b   1.000
_cell.length_c   1.000
_cell.angle_alpha   90.00
_cell.angle_beta   90.00
_cell.angle_gamma   90.00
#
_symmetry.space_group_name_H-M   'P 1'
#
loop_
_entity.id
_entity.type
_entity.pdbx_description
1 polymer ?
#
loop_
_entity_poly.entity_id
_entity_poly.type
_entity_poly.pdbx_seq_one_letter_code
_entity_poly.pdbx_strand_id
1 'polypeptide(L)'
;MIIIEDSKNYSQIYQDMFALLGDKDAVMKIHEHYGGMMVNFPRKLYSQSYTEKYICENYGVQPINMISSHLGIGTRRVMQIAKELGLTKPRRKSTESQENKALYKKI
;
A
#
# COMPACT_ATOMS: atom_id res chain seq x y z
N MET A 1 24.08 -1.76 -25.71
CA MET A 1 24.01 -0.32 -26.02
C MET A 1 22.68 0.16 -25.47
N ILE A 2 22.66 0.85 -24.32
CA ILE A 2 21.42 1.40 -23.76
C ILE A 2 21.15 2.67 -24.55
N ILE A 3 20.24 2.61 -25.52
CA ILE A 3 19.73 3.81 -26.15
C ILE A 3 18.88 4.49 -25.08
N ILE A 4 19.44 5.51 -24.45
CA ILE A 4 18.67 6.49 -23.67
C ILE A 4 17.84 7.23 -24.71
N GLU A 5 16.69 6.65 -25.05
CA GLU A 5 15.68 7.35 -25.81
C GLU A 5 15.18 8.46 -24.89
N ASP A 6 15.41 9.71 -25.27
CA ASP A 6 15.03 10.87 -24.46
C ASP A 6 13.50 10.80 -24.27
N SER A 7 13.05 10.65 -23.02
CA SER A 7 11.64 10.39 -22.70
C SER A 7 10.68 11.42 -23.31
N LYS A 8 11.22 12.61 -23.65
CA LYS A 8 10.57 13.70 -24.37
C LYS A 8 9.89 13.28 -25.69
N ASN A 9 10.31 12.16 -26.28
CA ASN A 9 9.71 11.64 -27.51
C ASN A 9 8.36 10.92 -27.27
N TYR A 10 8.00 10.61 -26.02
CA TYR A 10 6.71 9.98 -25.70
C TYR A 10 5.62 11.04 -25.41
N SER A 11 4.35 10.65 -25.51
CA SER A 11 3.27 11.52 -25.02
C SER A 11 3.37 11.66 -23.50
N GLN A 12 2.86 12.77 -22.96
CA GLN A 12 3.08 13.18 -21.56
C GLN A 12 2.86 12.05 -20.54
N ILE A 13 1.76 11.30 -20.67
CA ILE A 13 1.44 10.21 -19.73
C ILE A 13 2.51 9.11 -19.70
N TYR A 14 3.13 8.79 -20.84
CA TYR A 14 4.19 7.80 -20.92
C TYR A 14 5.54 8.37 -20.47
N GLN A 15 5.76 9.69 -20.60
CA GLN A 15 6.90 10.34 -19.95
C GLN A 15 6.79 10.24 -18.43
N ASP A 16 5.61 10.52 -17.89
CA ASP A 16 5.32 10.44 -16.46
C ASP A 16 5.46 8.99 -15.97
N MET A 17 4.92 8.01 -16.70
CA MET A 17 5.13 6.59 -16.38
C MET A 17 6.60 6.19 -16.42
N PHE A 18 7.38 6.66 -17.40
CA PHE A 18 8.81 6.38 -17.46
C PHE A 18 9.55 7.00 -16.27
N ALA A 19 9.21 8.23 -15.88
CA ALA A 19 9.79 8.88 -14.71
C ALA A 19 9.44 8.17 -13.39
N LEU A 20 8.22 7.64 -13.27
CA LEU A 20 7.74 6.92 -12.09
C LEU A 20 8.31 5.50 -11.99
N LEU A 21 8.44 4.79 -13.11
CA LEU A 21 8.84 3.39 -13.15
C LEU A 21 10.35 3.21 -13.37
N GLY A 22 11.01 4.15 -14.03
CA GLY A 22 12.43 4.06 -14.40
C GLY A 22 12.75 2.95 -15.42
N ASP A 23 11.74 2.32 -15.99
CA ASP A 23 11.85 1.15 -16.86
C ASP A 23 11.09 1.39 -18.18
N LYS A 24 11.87 1.52 -19.26
CA LYS A 24 11.33 1.72 -20.62
C LYS A 24 10.49 0.52 -21.06
N ASP A 25 10.94 -0.69 -20.76
CA ASP A 25 10.27 -1.90 -21.24
C ASP A 25 8.91 -2.08 -20.57
N ALA A 26 8.79 -1.67 -19.30
CA ALA A 26 7.51 -1.62 -18.60
C ALA A 26 6.52 -0.64 -19.26
N VAL A 27 6.98 0.56 -19.63
CA VAL A 27 6.15 1.57 -20.31
C VAL A 27 5.68 1.07 -21.67
N MET A 28 6.58 0.46 -22.45
CA MET A 28 6.25 -0.10 -23.77
C MET A 28 5.22 -1.23 -23.66
N LYS A 29 5.37 -2.13 -22.69
CA LYS A 29 4.37 -3.20 -22.44
C LYS A 29 3.01 -2.62 -22.08
N ILE A 30 2.94 -1.57 -21.26
CA ILE A 30 1.67 -0.91 -20.95
C ILE A 30 1.02 -0.34 -22.20
N HIS A 31 1.78 0.37 -23.05
CA HIS A 31 1.26 0.90 -24.31
C HIS A 31 0.78 -0.21 -25.26
N GLU A 32 1.54 -1.30 -25.41
CA GLU A 32 1.17 -2.43 -26.26
C GLU A 32 -0.12 -3.12 -25.81
N HIS A 33 -0.33 -3.27 -24.50
CA HIS A 33 -1.47 -4.03 -23.98
C HIS A 33 -2.74 -3.19 -23.79
N TYR A 34 -2.59 -1.89 -23.49
CA TYR A 34 -3.71 -1.01 -23.15
C TYR A 34 -3.92 0.13 -24.15
N GLY A 35 -3.07 0.26 -25.18
CA GLY A 35 -3.16 1.30 -26.19
C GLY A 35 -4.53 1.33 -26.87
N GLY A 36 -5.14 2.52 -26.93
CA GLY A 36 -6.49 2.70 -27.48
C GLY A 36 -7.64 2.35 -26.53
N MET A 37 -7.37 1.82 -25.33
CA MET A 37 -8.37 1.56 -24.29
C MET A 37 -8.43 2.71 -23.27
N MET A 38 -9.61 2.95 -22.69
CA MET A 38 -9.74 3.80 -21.51
C MET A 38 -9.55 2.95 -20.24
N VAL A 39 -8.43 3.14 -19.55
CA VAL A 39 -8.12 2.44 -18.29
C VAL A 39 -8.38 3.36 -17.10
N ASN A 40 -9.25 2.94 -16.18
CA ASN A 40 -9.49 3.62 -14.91
C ASN A 40 -8.79 2.89 -13.78
N PHE A 41 -7.81 3.53 -13.14
CA PHE A 41 -7.16 2.95 -11.97
C PHE A 41 -8.10 3.00 -10.75
N PRO A 42 -8.45 1.86 -10.15
CA PRO A 42 -9.27 1.85 -8.95
C PRO A 42 -8.50 2.49 -7.79
N ARG A 43 -9.22 3.18 -6.91
CA ARG A 43 -8.65 3.75 -5.68
C ARG A 43 -8.07 2.67 -4.74
N LYS A 44 -8.63 1.46 -4.79
CA LYS A 44 -8.15 0.33 -3.99
C LYS A 44 -6.96 -0.31 -4.69
N LEU A 45 -5.81 -0.34 -4.02
CA LEU A 45 -4.59 -0.94 -4.53
C LEU A 45 -4.65 -2.48 -4.46
N TYR A 46 -5.10 -3.02 -3.33
CA TYR A 46 -5.10 -4.47 -3.10
C TYR A 46 -6.44 -5.11 -3.42
N SER A 47 -6.38 -6.39 -3.82
CA SER A 47 -7.58 -7.21 -3.97
C SER A 47 -8.30 -7.40 -2.64
N GLN A 48 -9.59 -7.73 -2.71
CA GLN A 48 -10.35 -8.07 -1.51
C GLN A 48 -9.74 -9.25 -0.76
N SER A 49 -9.35 -10.31 -1.49
CA SER A 49 -8.73 -11.51 -0.89
C SER A 49 -7.42 -11.19 -0.17
N TYR A 50 -6.57 -10.35 -0.74
CA TYR A 50 -5.34 -9.91 -0.08
C TYR A 50 -5.65 -9.05 1.15
N THR A 51 -6.62 -8.14 1.04
CA THR A 51 -7.05 -7.28 2.14
C THR A 51 -7.52 -8.10 3.33
N GLU A 52 -8.38 -9.09 3.11
CA GLU A 52 -8.88 -9.99 4.15
C GLU A 52 -7.76 -10.82 4.76
N LYS A 53 -6.91 -11.42 3.93
CA LYS A 53 -5.73 -12.19 4.38
C LYS A 53 -4.82 -11.35 5.28
N TYR A 54 -4.45 -10.15 4.84
CA TYR A 54 -3.57 -9.26 5.61
C TYR A 54 -4.20 -8.87 6.96
N ILE A 55 -5.51 -8.61 6.98
CA ILE A 55 -6.24 -8.33 8.23
C ILE A 55 -6.23 -9.56 9.15
N CYS A 56 -6.52 -10.76 8.65
CA CYS A 56 -6.45 -11.99 9.45
C CYS A 56 -5.07 -12.19 10.11
N GLU A 57 -4.00 -11.94 9.35
CA GLU A 57 -2.62 -12.14 9.82
C GLU A 57 -2.16 -11.07 10.84
N ASN A 58 -2.68 -9.84 10.76
CA ASN A 58 -2.15 -8.70 11.51
C ASN A 58 -3.12 -8.10 12.55
N TYR A 59 -4.41 -8.44 12.51
CA TYR A 59 -5.40 -7.86 13.41
C TYR A 59 -5.14 -8.29 14.86
N GLY A 60 -4.90 -7.32 15.74
CA GLY A 60 -4.53 -7.58 17.14
C GLY A 60 -3.03 -7.74 17.38
N VAL A 61 -2.25 -7.99 16.33
CA VAL A 61 -0.78 -7.96 16.35
C VAL A 61 -0.29 -6.53 16.12
N GLN A 62 -0.78 -5.90 15.05
CA GLN A 62 -0.43 -4.53 14.67
C GLN A 62 -1.50 -3.52 15.11
N PRO A 63 -1.13 -2.25 15.35
CA PRO A 63 -2.10 -1.18 15.49
C PRO A 63 -2.98 -1.04 14.25
N ILE A 64 -4.28 -0.82 14.43
CA ILE A 64 -5.25 -0.65 13.32
C ILE A 64 -4.83 0.46 12.35
N ASN A 65 -4.18 1.52 12.85
CA ASN A 65 -3.69 2.61 12.01
C ASN A 65 -2.61 2.15 11.02
N MET A 66 -1.70 1.24 11.44
CA MET A 66 -0.69 0.68 10.55
C MET A 66 -1.33 -0.20 9.47
N ILE A 67 -2.28 -1.04 9.87
CA ILE A 67 -3.04 -1.89 8.92
C ILE A 67 -3.81 -1.03 7.91
N SER A 68 -4.44 0.05 8.39
CA SER A 68 -5.17 1.03 7.59
C SER A 68 -4.27 1.73 6.57
N SER A 69 -3.12 2.23 7.01
CA SER A 69 -2.13 2.87 6.14
C SER A 69 -1.56 1.91 5.11
N HIS A 70 -1.23 0.67 5.50
CA HIS A 70 -0.71 -0.34 4.58
C HIS A 70 -1.73 -0.65 3.49
N LEU A 71 -2.97 -0.95 3.86
CA LEU A 71 -4.01 -1.35 2.91
C LEU A 71 -4.65 -0.19 2.13
N GLY A 72 -4.33 1.06 2.50
CA GLY A 72 -4.94 2.26 1.88
C GLY A 72 -6.45 2.37 2.13
N ILE A 73 -6.97 1.77 3.21
CA ILE A 73 -8.39 1.81 3.59
C ILE A 73 -8.56 2.42 4.98
N GLY A 74 -9.71 3.03 5.26
CA GLY A 74 -9.97 3.63 6.57
C GLY A 74 -10.01 2.62 7.71
N THR A 75 -9.59 3.03 8.91
CA THR A 75 -9.59 2.22 10.14
C THR A 75 -10.97 1.61 10.45
N ARG A 76 -12.06 2.35 10.18
CA ARG A 76 -13.43 1.84 10.31
C ARG A 76 -13.68 0.63 9.41
N ARG A 77 -13.20 0.67 8.16
CA ARG A 77 -13.36 -0.45 7.22
C ARG A 77 -12.52 -1.65 7.65
N VAL A 78 -11.30 -1.44 8.16
CA VAL A 78 -10.48 -2.52 8.74
C VAL A 78 -11.23 -3.23 9.87
N MET A 79 -11.79 -2.48 10.82
CA MET A 79 -12.56 -3.06 11.93
C MET A 79 -13.83 -3.77 11.47
N GLN A 80 -14.49 -3.24 10.44
CA GLN A 80 -15.66 -3.87 9.84
C GLN A 80 -15.30 -5.22 9.21
N ILE A 81 -14.26 -5.27 8.38
CA ILE A 81 -13.79 -6.51 7.76
C ILE A 81 -13.36 -7.52 8.84
N ALA A 82 -12.62 -7.08 9.85
CA ALA A 82 -12.23 -7.96 10.96
C ALA A 82 -13.45 -8.56 11.68
N LYS A 83 -14.51 -7.77 11.88
CA LYS A 83 -15.77 -8.26 12.45
C LYS A 83 -16.49 -9.24 11.51
N GLU A 84 -16.55 -8.94 10.21
CA GLU A 84 -17.14 -9.81 9.18
C GLU A 84 -16.42 -11.17 9.12
N LEU A 85 -15.09 -11.18 9.37
CA LEU A 85 -14.25 -12.38 9.42
C LEU A 85 -14.24 -13.08 10.80
N GLY A 86 -15.02 -12.60 11.78
CA GLY A 86 -15.08 -13.19 13.12
C GLY A 86 -13.83 -12.98 13.98
N LEU A 87 -12.93 -12.06 13.60
CA LEU A 87 -11.71 -11.78 14.33
C LEU A 87 -12.03 -11.01 15.62
N THR A 88 -11.62 -11.57 16.76
CA THR A 88 -11.71 -10.89 18.06
C THR A 88 -10.37 -10.24 18.38
N LYS A 89 -10.38 -9.03 18.95
CA LYS A 89 -9.13 -8.37 19.37
C LYS A 89 -8.51 -9.18 20.52
N PRO A 90 -7.28 -9.72 20.40
CA PRO A 90 -6.50 -10.05 21.58
C PRO A 90 -6.26 -8.76 22.39
N ARG A 91 -6.48 -8.87 23.71
CA ARG A 91 -6.25 -7.81 24.68
C ARG A 91 -4.77 -7.42 24.60
N ARG A 92 -4.45 -6.16 24.29
CA ARG A 92 -3.06 -5.67 24.40
C ARG A 92 -2.57 -5.94 25.82
N LYS A 93 -1.51 -6.74 26.00
CA LYS A 93 -0.73 -6.67 27.24
C LYS A 93 -0.08 -5.29 27.26
N SER A 94 -0.48 -4.52 28.26
CA SER A 94 0.08 -3.22 28.61
C SER A 94 1.46 -3.41 29.25
N THR A 95 2.52 -3.54 28.44
CA THR A 95 3.93 -3.59 28.85
C THR A 95 4.70 -3.50 27.53
N GLU A 96 5.54 -2.53 27.16
CA GLU A 96 6.50 -1.68 27.86
C GLU A 96 6.68 -0.37 27.04
N SER A 97 6.03 0.73 27.41
CA SER A 97 6.34 2.03 26.76
C SER A 97 6.20 3.25 27.67
N GLN A 98 5.94 3.03 28.97
CA GLN A 98 6.01 4.09 29.96
C GLN A 98 7.37 4.15 30.68
N GLU A 99 8.14 3.06 30.72
CA GLU A 99 9.45 3.03 31.41
C GLU A 99 10.56 3.73 30.60
N ASN A 100 10.55 3.65 29.26
CA ASN A 100 11.58 4.30 28.44
C ASN A 100 11.48 5.83 28.37
N LYS A 101 10.39 6.47 28.81
CA LYS A 101 10.29 7.94 28.89
C LYS A 101 10.88 8.52 30.17
N ALA A 102 11.05 7.72 31.23
CA ALA A 102 11.67 8.16 32.48
C ALA A 102 13.22 8.10 32.41
N LEU A 103 13.77 7.20 31.59
CA LEU A 103 15.22 7.00 31.49
C LEU A 103 15.94 8.16 30.76
N TYR A 104 15.29 8.82 29.81
CA TYR A 104 15.87 9.94 29.04
C TYR A 104 15.55 11.33 29.59
N LYS A 105 14.94 11.45 30.78
CA LYS A 105 14.69 12.74 31.45
C LYS A 105 15.63 12.99 32.63
N LYS A 106 16.69 12.18 32.78
CA LYS A 106 17.67 12.27 33.87
C LYS A 106 19.12 12.39 33.38
N ILE A 107 19.32 12.74 32.11
CA ILE A 107 20.60 13.18 31.56
C ILE A 107 20.44 14.63 31.10
#